data_AF-A0A7V9TCT6-F1
#
_entry.id   AF-A0A7V9TCT6-F1
#
_cell.length_a   1.000
_cell.length_b   1.000
_cell.length_c   1.000
_cell.angle_alpha   90.00
_cell.angle_beta   90.00
_cell.angle_gamma   90.00
#
_symmetry.space_group_name_H-M   'P 1'
#
loop_
_entity.id
_entity.type
_entity.pdbx_description
1 polymer ?
#
loop_
_entity_poly.entity_id
_entity_poly.type
_entity_poly.pdbx_seq_one_letter_code
_entity_poly.pdbx_strand_id
1 'polypeptide(L)'
;FSISVDKNAAYPDAFTASQEENVLPRDCTLRRVKYLNNVIEQGHRFVKKKVRASQCFKWFYTAERTLEGIEALNMIRKGQIKRLSGGAAMGQAKFVASLFQLAA
;
A
#
# COMPACT_ATOMS: atom_id res chain seq x y z
N PHE A 1 11.71 25.26 1.01
CA PHE A 1 11.44 23.80 1.09
C PHE A 1 10.69 23.34 -0.19
N SER A 2 10.53 22.04 -0.47
CA SER A 2 9.82 21.59 -1.69
C SER A 2 8.85 20.45 -1.42
N ILE A 3 7.63 20.57 -1.95
CA ILE A 3 6.59 19.53 -1.87
C ILE A 3 6.56 18.76 -3.18
N SER A 4 6.58 17.43 -3.09
CA SER A 4 6.41 16.56 -4.25
C SER A 4 4.96 16.07 -4.32
N VAL A 5 4.35 16.23 -5.48
CA VAL A 5 2.99 15.76 -5.80
C VAL A 5 3.04 14.85 -7.03
N ASP A 6 1.94 14.16 -7.32
CA ASP A 6 1.81 13.44 -8.59
C ASP A 6 1.64 14.44 -9.79
N LYS A 7 1.30 13.95 -10.99
CA LYS A 7 1.12 14.80 -12.19
C LYS A 7 -0.35 15.19 -12.46
N ASN A 8 -1.21 15.17 -11.46
CA ASN A 8 -2.61 15.59 -11.57
C ASN A 8 -2.70 17.09 -11.87
N ALA A 9 -3.63 17.44 -12.75
CA ALA A 9 -3.86 18.80 -13.23
C ALA A 9 -4.38 19.75 -12.13
N ALA A 10 -4.98 19.23 -11.06
CA ALA A 10 -5.51 20.04 -9.96
C ALA A 10 -4.42 20.63 -9.03
N TYR A 11 -3.22 20.03 -9.00
CA TYR A 11 -2.19 20.42 -8.02
C TYR A 11 -1.60 21.82 -8.20
N PRO A 12 -1.31 22.32 -9.42
CA PRO A 12 -0.83 23.70 -9.60
C PRO A 12 -1.78 24.76 -9.06
N ASP A 13 -3.08 24.62 -9.31
CA ASP A 13 -4.09 25.58 -8.87
C ASP A 13 -4.24 25.53 -7.34
N ALA A 14 -4.34 24.31 -6.77
CA ALA A 14 -4.40 24.10 -5.33
C ALA A 14 -3.14 24.60 -4.61
N PHE A 15 -1.96 24.44 -5.21
CA PHE A 15 -0.69 24.92 -4.65
C PHE A 15 -0.63 26.45 -4.62
N THR A 16 -1.06 27.11 -5.70
CA THR A 16 -1.14 28.58 -5.77
C THR A 16 -2.09 29.11 -4.70
N ALA A 17 -3.31 28.56 -4.61
CA ALA A 17 -4.27 28.91 -3.58
C ALA A 17 -3.71 28.71 -2.16
N SER A 18 -3.00 27.59 -1.92
CA SER A 18 -2.38 27.32 -0.62
C SER A 18 -1.28 28.33 -0.24
N GLN A 19 -0.58 28.90 -1.22
CA GLN A 19 0.40 29.98 -0.96
C GLN A 19 -0.28 31.33 -0.71
N GLU A 20 -1.42 31.59 -1.34
CA GLU A 20 -2.23 32.80 -1.09
C GLU A 20 -2.89 32.77 0.29
N GLU A 21 -3.39 31.61 0.71
CA GLU A 21 -3.97 31.36 2.04
C GLU A 21 -2.91 31.29 3.16
N ASN A 22 -1.62 31.42 2.83
CA ASN A 22 -0.48 31.28 3.76
C ASN A 22 -0.41 29.92 4.48
N VAL A 23 -1.06 28.88 3.94
CA VAL A 23 -0.91 27.49 4.41
C VAL A 23 0.49 26.97 4.06
N LEU A 24 0.99 27.37 2.88
CA LEU A 24 2.34 27.05 2.42
C LEU A 24 3.20 28.31 2.36
N PRO A 25 4.48 28.24 2.76
CA PRO A 25 5.41 29.34 2.56
C PRO A 25 5.57 29.72 1.08
N ARG A 26 5.75 31.01 0.81
CA ARG A 26 5.95 31.51 -0.57
C ARG A 26 7.27 31.04 -1.20
N ASP A 27 8.27 30.71 -0.39
CA ASP A 27 9.55 30.11 -0.82
C ASP A 27 9.45 28.58 -1.05
N CYS A 28 8.27 27.99 -0.84
CA CYS A 28 8.03 26.59 -1.16
C CYS A 28 7.95 26.37 -2.67
N THR A 29 8.55 25.28 -3.15
CA THR A 29 8.50 24.89 -4.57
C THR A 29 7.71 23.61 -4.78
N LEU A 30 6.89 23.59 -5.83
CA LEU A 30 6.12 22.41 -6.23
C LEU A 30 6.94 21.54 -7.19
N ARG A 31 7.16 20.26 -6.84
CA ARG A 31 7.75 19.25 -7.73
C ARG A 31 6.68 18.25 -8.15
N ARG A 32 6.44 18.11 -9.46
CA ARG A 32 5.48 17.14 -10.01
C ARG A 32 6.18 15.83 -10.40
N VAL A 33 6.22 14.89 -9.47
CA VAL A 33 7.01 13.66 -9.54
C VAL A 33 6.12 12.42 -9.60
N LYS A 34 5.86 11.92 -10.82
CA LYS A 34 4.97 10.77 -11.05
C LYS A 34 5.52 9.44 -10.48
N TYR A 35 6.84 9.25 -10.49
CA TYR A 35 7.41 7.94 -10.17
C TYR A 35 7.18 7.53 -8.70
N LEU A 36 7.22 8.49 -7.77
CA LEU A 36 6.97 8.23 -6.34
C LEU A 36 5.53 7.73 -6.12
N ASN A 37 4.57 8.38 -6.77
CA ASN A 37 3.18 7.93 -6.74
C ASN A 37 3.03 6.54 -7.37
N ASN A 38 3.69 6.28 -8.50
CA ASN A 38 3.65 4.96 -9.12
C ASN A 38 4.19 3.84 -8.20
N VAL A 39 5.21 4.11 -7.37
CA VAL A 39 5.75 3.12 -6.42
C VAL A 39 4.71 2.78 -5.34
N ILE A 40 4.06 3.80 -4.78
CA ILE A 40 2.97 3.63 -3.79
C ILE A 40 1.80 2.86 -4.41
N GLU A 41 1.36 3.28 -5.61
CA GLU A 41 0.28 2.63 -6.34
C GLU A 41 0.59 1.17 -6.69
N GLN A 42 1.84 0.86 -7.04
CA GLN A 42 2.29 -0.51 -7.28
C GLN A 42 2.18 -1.36 -6.00
N GLY A 43 2.53 -0.81 -4.84
CA GLY A 43 2.38 -1.47 -3.54
C GLY A 43 0.93 -1.87 -3.25
N HIS A 44 -0.02 -0.97 -3.56
CA HIS A 44 -1.45 -1.21 -3.32
C HIS A 44 -2.11 -2.12 -4.36
N ARG A 45 -1.49 -2.31 -5.54
CA ARG A 45 -2.09 -3.06 -6.65
C ARG A 45 -2.48 -4.49 -6.27
N PHE A 46 -1.67 -5.16 -5.46
CA PHE A 46 -1.94 -6.53 -5.01
C PHE A 46 -3.20 -6.60 -4.14
N VAL A 47 -3.30 -5.72 -3.15
CA VAL A 47 -4.45 -5.62 -2.24
C VAL A 47 -5.71 -5.28 -3.05
N LYS A 48 -5.67 -4.24 -3.87
CA LYS A 48 -6.79 -3.83 -4.74
C LYS A 48 -7.26 -4.97 -5.66
N LYS A 49 -6.34 -5.76 -6.22
CA LYS A 49 -6.68 -6.92 -7.06
C LYS A 49 -7.46 -7.97 -6.27
N LYS A 50 -7.04 -8.28 -5.04
CA LYS A 50 -7.74 -9.23 -4.17
C LYS A 50 -9.11 -8.73 -3.74
N VAL A 51 -9.20 -7.47 -3.32
CA VAL A 51 -10.47 -6.82 -2.92
C VAL A 51 -11.47 -6.78 -4.06
N ARG A 52 -11.02 -6.46 -5.28
CA ARG A 52 -11.91 -6.46 -6.46
C ARG A 52 -12.41 -7.86 -6.80
N ALA A 53 -11.56 -8.88 -6.66
CA ALA A 53 -11.95 -10.28 -6.87
C ALA A 53 -12.93 -10.79 -5.80
N SER A 54 -12.89 -10.25 -4.58
CA SER A 54 -13.80 -10.59 -3.49
C SER A 54 -15.09 -9.76 -3.47
N GLN A 55 -15.40 -9.00 -4.53
CA GLN A 55 -16.56 -8.10 -4.62
C GLN A 55 -16.59 -7.01 -3.53
N CYS A 56 -15.41 -6.49 -3.17
CA CYS A 56 -15.24 -5.47 -2.12
C CYS A 56 -15.71 -5.96 -0.74
N PHE A 57 -15.84 -5.03 0.20
CA PHE A 57 -16.24 -5.32 1.58
C PHE A 57 -17.63 -4.77 1.86
N LYS A 58 -18.41 -5.49 2.68
CA LYS A 58 -19.75 -5.07 3.11
C LYS A 58 -19.75 -4.28 4.43
N TRP A 59 -18.74 -4.50 5.28
CA TRP A 59 -18.66 -3.92 6.62
C TRP A 59 -17.21 -3.52 6.94
N PHE A 60 -17.01 -2.41 7.64
CA PHE A 60 -15.66 -1.93 7.99
C PHE A 60 -14.90 -2.91 8.89
N TYR A 61 -15.57 -3.45 9.91
CA TYR A 61 -14.94 -4.41 10.84
C TYR A 61 -14.41 -5.66 10.13
N THR A 62 -15.16 -6.20 9.16
CA THR A 62 -14.70 -7.37 8.40
C THR A 62 -13.68 -7.00 7.33
N ALA A 63 -13.75 -5.78 6.77
CA ALA A 63 -12.75 -5.25 5.85
C ALA A 63 -11.37 -5.17 6.49
N GLU A 64 -11.28 -4.59 7.69
CA GLU A 64 -10.03 -4.42 8.43
C GLU A 64 -9.33 -5.77 8.65
N ARG A 65 -10.03 -6.73 9.26
CA ARG A 65 -9.49 -8.08 9.50
C ARG A 65 -9.09 -8.80 8.21
N THR A 66 -9.83 -8.59 7.12
CA THR A 66 -9.51 -9.20 5.82
C THR A 66 -8.27 -8.56 5.20
N LEU A 67 -8.12 -7.24 5.30
CA LEU A 67 -6.95 -6.51 4.84
C LEU A 67 -5.70 -6.94 5.60
N GLU A 68 -5.77 -7.04 6.94
CA GLU A 68 -4.67 -7.56 7.77
C GLU A 68 -4.23 -8.96 7.33
N GLY A 69 -5.19 -9.86 7.06
CA GLY A 69 -4.88 -11.21 6.56
C GLY A 69 -4.21 -11.20 5.18
N ILE A 70 -4.69 -10.36 4.25
CA ILE A 70 -4.10 -10.19 2.91
C ILE A 70 -2.67 -9.66 3.01
N GLU A 71 -2.43 -8.68 3.89
CA GLU A 71 -1.13 -8.09 4.13
C GLU A 71 -0.17 -9.08 4.76
N ALA A 72 -0.61 -9.79 5.80
CA ALA A 72 0.15 -10.86 6.45
C ALA A 72 0.64 -11.87 5.41
N LEU A 73 -0.27 -12.44 4.61
CA LEU A 73 0.10 -13.40 3.55
C LEU A 73 1.05 -12.81 2.51
N ASN A 74 0.92 -11.53 2.16
CA ASN A 74 1.85 -10.88 1.25
C ASN A 74 3.25 -10.70 1.87
N MET A 75 3.35 -10.47 3.18
CA MET A 75 4.64 -10.44 3.90
C MET A 75 5.32 -11.82 3.89
N ILE A 76 4.55 -12.89 4.11
CA ILE A 76 5.03 -14.28 3.99
C ILE A 76 5.60 -14.51 2.58
N ARG A 77 4.82 -14.17 1.55
CA ARG A 77 5.21 -14.34 0.14
C ARG A 77 6.47 -13.56 -0.22
N LYS A 78 6.64 -12.36 0.33
CA LYS A 78 7.85 -11.54 0.12
C LYS A 78 9.09 -12.08 0.85
N GLY A 79 8.93 -13.07 1.74
CA GLY A 79 10.03 -13.58 2.56
C GLY A 79 10.42 -12.64 3.70
N GLN A 80 9.48 -11.83 4.18
CA GLN A 80 9.73 -10.92 5.31
C GLN A 80 9.71 -11.64 6.67
N ILE A 81 9.45 -12.95 6.67
CA ILE A 81 9.55 -13.80 7.85
C ILE A 81 10.98 -14.31 7.99
N LYS A 82 11.51 -14.19 9.21
CA LYS A 82 12.84 -14.70 9.57
C LYS A 82 12.94 -16.20 9.23
N ARG A 83 14.01 -16.60 8.54
CA ARG A 83 14.28 -18.00 8.12
C ARG A 83 13.30 -18.57 7.07
N LEU A 84 12.47 -17.74 6.44
CA LEU A 84 11.55 -18.17 5.39
C LEU A 84 11.79 -17.33 4.12
N SER A 85 12.36 -17.95 3.09
CA SER A 85 12.62 -17.23 1.83
C SER A 85 11.34 -17.04 1.02
N GLY A 86 11.27 -15.94 0.25
CA GLY A 86 10.13 -15.63 -0.62
C GLY A 86 9.89 -16.66 -1.72
N GLY A 87 10.93 -17.40 -2.13
CA GLY A 87 10.85 -18.46 -3.16
C GLY A 87 10.51 -19.86 -2.62
N ALA A 88 10.54 -20.09 -1.31
CA ALA A 88 10.28 -21.40 -0.71
C ALA A 88 8.78 -21.66 -0.52
N ALA A 89 8.04 -21.90 -1.60
CA ALA A 89 6.58 -22.11 -1.58
C ALA A 89 6.15 -23.23 -0.60
N MET A 90 6.85 -24.37 -0.58
CA MET A 90 6.58 -25.45 0.38
C MET A 90 6.84 -25.03 1.83
N GLY A 91 7.90 -24.24 2.07
CA GLY A 91 8.21 -23.72 3.40
C GLY A 91 7.13 -22.76 3.89
N GLN A 92 6.61 -21.91 3.00
CA GLN A 92 5.53 -20.97 3.31
C GLN A 92 4.24 -21.72 3.63
N ALA A 93 3.90 -22.75 2.85
CA ALA A 93 2.74 -23.59 3.11
C ALA A 93 2.84 -24.31 4.47
N LYS A 94 4.00 -24.90 4.79
CA LYS A 94 4.26 -25.53 6.09
C LYS A 94 4.15 -24.53 7.24
N PHE A 95 4.70 -23.33 7.09
CA PHE A 95 4.60 -22.26 8.09
C PHE A 95 3.13 -21.89 8.36
N VAL A 96 2.35 -21.64 7.31
CA VAL A 96 0.92 -21.33 7.44
C VAL A 96 0.16 -22.49 8.09
N ALA A 97 0.39 -23.73 7.65
CA ALA A 97 -0.27 -24.91 8.24
C ALA A 97 0.07 -25.06 9.73
N SER A 98 1.31 -24.80 10.14
CA SER A 98 1.71 -24.82 11.55
C SER A 98 1.06 -23.71 12.38
N LEU A 99 0.92 -22.50 11.83
CA LEU A 99 0.26 -21.37 12.49
C LEU A 99 -1.20 -21.66 12.85
N PHE A 100 -1.89 -22.41 11.98
CA PHE A 100 -3.29 -22.80 12.16
C PHE A 100 -3.47 -24.20 12.77
N GLN A 101 -2.39 -24.87 13.19
CA GLN A 101 -2.43 -26.22 13.77
C GLN A 101 -3.06 -27.26 12.83
N LEU A 102 -2.95 -27.06 11.52
CA LEU A 102 -3.48 -27.98 10.49
C LEU A 102 -2.49 -29.09 10.10
N ALA A 103 -1.25 -29.00 10.60
CA ALA A 103 -0.17 -29.93 10.31
C ALA A 103 0.07 -30.95 11.44
N ALA A 104 -0.93 -31.18 12.30
CA ALA A 104 -0.91 -32.21 13.34
C ALA A 104 -1.25 -33.59 12.77
#